data_AF-A0A2N7PQ56-F1
#
_entry.id   AF-A0A2N7PQ56-F1
#
_cell.length_a   1.000
_cell.length_b   1.000
_cell.length_c   1.000
_cell.angle_alpha   90.00
_cell.angle_beta   90.00
_cell.angle_gamma   90.00
#
_symmetry.space_group_name_H-M   'P 1'
#
loop_
_entity.id
_entity.type
_entity.pdbx_description
1 polymer ?
#
loop_
_entity_poly.entity_id
_entity_poly.type
_entity_poly.pdbx_seq_one_letter_code
_entity_poly.pdbx_strand_id
1 'polypeptide(L)' 'MDVLLGSRLQFAAAAMFHFLFVPLTLGLSFLTAIFQTLWLKTGDEDYKRAARFW' A
#
# COMPACT_ATOMS: atom_id res chain seq x y z
N MET A 1 -5.42 22.34 27.16
CA MET A 1 -5.82 21.00 26.69
C MET A 1 -5.47 20.01 27.80
N ASP A 2 -6.40 19.16 28.19
CA ASP A 2 -6.12 18.04 29.12
C ASP A 2 -5.14 17.05 28.47
N VAL A 3 -4.21 16.50 29.26
CA VAL A 3 -3.14 15.58 28.81
C VAL A 3 -3.73 14.31 28.23
N LEU A 4 -4.81 13.79 28.83
CA LEU A 4 -5.49 12.60 28.33
C LEU A 4 -6.09 12.85 26.95
N LEU A 5 -6.78 13.98 26.77
CA LEU A 5 -7.34 14.37 25.48
C LEU A 5 -6.24 14.61 24.43
N GLY A 6 -5.17 15.31 24.80
CA GLY A 6 -4.02 15.57 23.91
C GLY A 6 -3.36 14.29 23.42
N SER A 7 -3.11 13.34 24.33
CA SER A 7 -2.53 12.03 24.01
C SER A 7 -3.40 11.23 23.03
N ARG A 8 -4.74 11.26 23.22
CA ARG A 8 -5.68 10.58 22.32
C ARG A 8 -5.66 11.19 20.91
N LEU A 9 -5.65 12.51 20.81
CA LEU A 9 -5.62 13.20 19.51
C LEU A 9 -4.29 12.97 18.78
N GLN A 10 -3.18 12.98 19.51
CA GLN A 10 -1.86 12.66 18.94
C GLN A 10 -1.83 11.23 18.36
N PHE A 11 -2.33 10.25 19.11
CA PHE A 11 -2.41 8.86 18.64
C PHE A 11 -3.34 8.73 17.43
N ALA A 12 -4.53 9.35 17.48
CA ALA A 12 -5.48 9.33 16.38
C ALA A 12 -4.88 9.92 15.10
N ALA A 13 -4.18 11.05 15.18
CA ALA A 13 -3.49 11.65 14.04
C ALA A 13 -2.46 10.69 13.42
N ALA A 14 -1.58 10.11 14.25
CA ALA A 14 -0.58 9.16 13.78
C ALA A 14 -1.20 7.92 13.13
N ALA A 15 -2.22 7.34 13.75
CA ALA A 15 -2.92 6.17 13.23
C ALA A 15 -3.61 6.45 11.89
N MET A 16 -4.29 7.60 11.76
CA MET A 16 -4.93 8.02 10.51
C MET A 16 -3.91 8.14 9.38
N PHE A 17 -2.81 8.86 9.59
CA PHE A 17 -1.77 9.01 8.55
C PHE A 17 -1.11 7.67 8.20
N HIS A 18 -0.86 6.81 9.18
CA HIS A 18 -0.31 5.47 8.93
C HIS A 18 -1.26 4.61 8.08
N PHE A 19 -2.55 4.60 8.40
CA PHE A 19 -3.54 3.77 7.73
C PHE A 19 -3.96 4.26 6.34
N LEU A 20 -3.43 5.40 5.86
CA LEU A 20 -3.51 5.74 4.44
C LEU A 20 -2.59 4.86 3.60
N PHE A 21 -1.39 4.56 4.10
CA PHE A 21 -0.34 3.88 3.34
C PHE A 21 -0.33 2.36 3.56
N VAL A 22 -0.77 1.88 4.71
CA VAL A 22 -0.88 0.43 4.99
C VAL A 22 -1.74 -0.31 3.96
N PRO A 23 -3.02 0.04 3.74
CA PRO A 23 -3.85 -0.67 2.76
C PRO A 23 -3.37 -0.46 1.33
N LEU A 24 -2.82 0.72 1.02
CA LEU A 24 -2.23 1.00 -0.28
C LEU A 24 -1.05 0.05 -0.56
N THR A 25 -0.15 -0.11 0.40
CA THR A 25 1.04 -0.97 0.27
C THR A 25 0.63 -2.44 0.15
N LEU A 26 -0.32 -2.90 0.98
CA LEU A 26 -0.85 -4.26 0.91
C LEU A 26 -1.52 -4.54 -0.46
N GLY A 27 -2.33 -3.61 -0.94
CA GLY A 27 -3.02 -3.71 -2.24
C GLY A 27 -2.04 -3.70 -3.41
N LEU A 28 -1.10 -2.76 -3.46
CA LEU A 28 -0.10 -2.66 -4.52
C LEU A 28 0.83 -3.89 -4.53
N SER A 29 1.25 -4.38 -3.36
CA SER A 29 2.09 -5.59 -3.27
C SER A 29 1.42 -6.79 -3.94
N PHE A 30 0.12 -6.98 -3.70
CA PHE A 30 -0.64 -8.08 -4.31
C PHE A 30 -0.87 -7.85 -5.81
N LEU A 31 -1.19 -6.63 -6.22
CA LEU A 31 -1.37 -6.25 -7.63
C LEU A 31 -0.08 -6.46 -8.45
N THR A 32 1.06 -5.97 -7.94
CA THR A 32 2.37 -6.15 -8.57
C THR A 32 2.74 -7.64 -8.68
N ALA A 33 2.45 -8.45 -7.65
CA ALA A 33 2.65 -9.89 -7.71
C ALA A 33 1.77 -10.58 -8.78
N ILE A 34 0.52 -10.12 -8.97
CA ILE A 34 -0.37 -10.60 -10.04
C ILE A 34 0.22 -10.26 -11.41
N PHE A 35 0.60 -9.00 -11.65
CA PHE A 35 1.19 -8.59 -12.94
C PHE A 35 2.45 -9.39 -13.26
N GLN A 36 3.34 -9.57 -12.27
CA GLN A 36 4.54 -10.38 -12.43
C GLN A 36 4.19 -11.85 -12.79
N THR A 37 3.17 -12.41 -12.13
CA THR A 37 2.70 -13.79 -12.41
C THR A 37 2.09 -13.92 -13.80
N LEU A 38 1.34 -12.92 -14.26
CA LEU A 38 0.77 -12.90 -15.61
C LEU A 38 1.87 -12.86 -16.67
N TRP A 39 2.89 -12.01 -16.51
CA TRP A 39 4.05 -12.00 -17.40
C TRP A 39 4.73 -13.37 -17.48
N LEU A 40 4.97 -14.03 -16.34
CA LEU A 40 5.58 -15.37 -16.32
C LEU A 40 4.74 -16.44 -17.04
N LYS A 41 3.41 -16.29 -17.07
CA LYS A 41 2.50 -17.23 -17.72
C LYS A 41 2.30 -16.95 -19.20
N THR A 42 2.21 -15.68 -19.60
CA THR A 42 1.83 -15.28 -20.97
C THR A 42 3.02 -14.86 -21.83
N GLY A 43 4.14 -14.45 -21.21
CA GLY A 43 5.28 -13.83 -21.89
C GLY A 43 5.03 -12.40 -22.36
N ASP A 44 3.86 -11.82 -22.05
CA ASP A 44 3.50 -10.46 -22.49
C ASP A 44 4.26 -9.40 -21.66
N GLU A 45 5.15 -8.68 -22.33
CA GLU A 45 6.02 -7.66 -21.74
C GLU A 45 5.26 -6.47 -21.17
N ASP A 46 3.99 -6.27 -21.51
CA ASP A 46 3.15 -5.20 -20.95
C ASP A 46 2.93 -5.42 -19.45
N TYR A 47 2.67 -6.66 -19.03
CA TYR A 47 2.53 -7.00 -17.61
C TYR A 47 3.85 -6.81 -16.84
N LYS A 48 5.00 -7.09 -17.46
CA LYS A 48 6.31 -6.85 -16.85
C LYS A 48 6.62 -5.36 -16.69
N ARG A 49 6.15 -4.51 -17.61
CA ARG A 49 6.26 -3.05 -17.47
C ARG A 49 5.33 -2.56 -16.35
N ALA A 50 4.11 -3.07 -16.27
CA ALA A 50 3.17 -2.75 -15.19
C ALA A 50 3.74 -3.15 -13.81
N ALA A 51 4.28 -4.37 -13.66
CA ALA A 51 4.88 -4.85 -12.41
C ALA A 51 6.14 -4.10 -11.97
N ARG A 52 6.83 -3.39 -12.88
CA ARG A 52 7.99 -2.54 -12.54
C ARG A 52 7.62 -1.10 -12.24
N PHE A 53 6.49 -0.64 -12.79
CA PHE A 53 6.00 0.71 -12.56
C PHE A 53 5.32 0.85 -11.20
N TRP A 54 4.54 -0.16 -10.82
CA TRP A 54 3.83 -0.24 -9.55
C TRP A 54 4.62 -1.02 -8.50
#